data_AF-X1JVL9-F1
#
_entry.id   AF-X1JVL9-F1
#
_cell.length_a   1.000
_cell.length_b   1.000
_cell.length_c   1.000
_cell.angle_alpha   90.00
_cell.angle_beta   90.00
_cell.angle_gamma   90.00
#
_symmetry.space_group_name_H-M   'P 1'
#
loop_
_entity.id
_entity.type
_entity.pdbx_description
1 polymer ?
#
loop_
_entity_poly.entity_id
_entity_poly.type
_entity_poly.pdbx_seq_one_letter_code
_entity_poly.pdbx_strand_id
1 'polypeptide(L)'
;MLSSVFIKGAIFLFLSLSSLSSTMRGYFSQAALEVLSIIAYNQPISRIKINEIRGVRSESAISTLLSKRLISKVSEEFGPANPILYKTTPLFLETFGLNSLKDLPSIDKFSEDIESVENVNKEKTENEVNINKKTKYINAIAIDGPAGSGKSTVSKELANKLDFFYLYTG
;
A
#
# COMPACT_ATOMS: atom_id res chain seq x y z
N MET A 1 12.19 0.00 -18.27
CA MET A 1 11.95 0.33 -16.86
C MET A 1 10.65 -0.36 -16.46
N LEU A 2 10.70 -1.38 -15.60
CA LEU A 2 9.47 -2.01 -15.11
C LEU A 2 8.69 -0.96 -14.31
N SER A 3 7.45 -0.67 -14.71
CA SER A 3 6.65 0.39 -14.11
C SER A 3 6.29 0.06 -12.66
N SER A 4 6.14 1.09 -11.81
CA SER A 4 5.72 0.97 -10.40
C SER A 4 4.43 0.12 -10.23
N VAL A 5 3.59 0.08 -11.27
CA VAL A 5 2.37 -0.72 -11.37
C VAL A 5 2.66 -2.23 -11.40
N PHE A 6 3.65 -2.67 -12.20
CA PHE A 6 4.05 -4.09 -12.27
C PHE A 6 4.63 -4.61 -10.94
N ILE A 7 5.36 -3.76 -10.22
CA ILE A 7 5.99 -4.11 -8.94
C ILE A 7 4.94 -4.26 -7.83
N LYS A 8 3.97 -3.34 -7.78
CA LYS A 8 2.83 -3.45 -6.86
C LYS A 8 1.98 -4.68 -7.16
N GLY A 9 1.84 -5.04 -8.44
CA GLY A 9 1.18 -6.28 -8.86
C GLY A 9 1.88 -7.53 -8.35
N ALA A 10 3.20 -7.65 -8.53
CA ALA A 10 3.97 -8.80 -8.02
C ALA A 10 3.91 -8.93 -6.48
N ILE A 11 3.94 -7.79 -5.77
CA ILE A 11 3.79 -7.72 -4.31
C ILE A 11 2.38 -8.17 -3.90
N PHE A 12 1.34 -7.67 -4.57
CA PHE A 12 -0.04 -8.04 -4.33
C PHE A 12 -0.30 -9.53 -4.62
N LEU A 13 0.32 -10.08 -5.67
CA LEU A 13 0.25 -11.48 -6.06
C LEU A 13 0.87 -12.41 -5.00
N PHE A 14 2.04 -12.05 -4.49
CA PHE A 14 2.71 -12.79 -3.41
C PHE A 14 1.92 -12.74 -2.10
N LEU A 15 1.37 -11.56 -1.77
CA LEU A 15 0.52 -11.37 -0.58
C LEU A 15 -0.85 -12.05 -0.71
N SER A 16 -1.37 -12.19 -1.93
CA SER A 16 -2.62 -12.92 -2.23
C SER A 16 -2.42 -14.44 -2.15
N LEU A 17 -1.29 -14.96 -2.62
CA LEU A 17 -0.90 -16.37 -2.39
C LEU A 17 -0.75 -16.67 -0.88
N SER A 18 -0.25 -15.67 -0.13
CA SER A 18 -0.18 -15.70 1.34
C SER A 18 -1.55 -15.60 2.02
N SER A 19 -2.64 -15.34 1.29
CA SER A 19 -3.99 -15.36 1.85
C SER A 19 -4.42 -16.74 2.34
N LEU A 20 -3.70 -17.78 1.91
CA LEU A 20 -3.86 -19.13 2.42
C LEU A 20 -3.28 -19.33 3.84
N SER A 21 -2.52 -18.36 4.38
CA SER A 21 -2.03 -18.41 5.76
C SER A 21 -2.15 -17.04 6.43
N SER A 22 -3.34 -16.76 6.98
CA SER A 22 -3.59 -15.63 7.88
C SER A 22 -2.54 -15.50 9.00
N THR A 23 -1.92 -16.61 9.39
CA THR A 23 -0.82 -16.71 10.34
C THR A 23 0.44 -15.98 9.89
N MET A 24 0.77 -16.03 8.59
CA MET A 24 2.00 -15.42 8.05
C MET A 24 1.95 -13.90 8.01
N ARG A 25 0.78 -13.31 7.78
CA ARG A 25 0.57 -11.85 7.82
C ARG A 25 0.77 -11.25 9.22
N GLY A 26 0.61 -12.06 10.27
CA GLY A 26 0.95 -11.66 11.65
C GLY A 26 2.43 -11.87 12.00
N TYR A 27 3.12 -12.76 11.28
CA TYR A 27 4.50 -13.17 11.60
C TYR A 27 5.58 -12.29 10.93
N PHE A 28 5.23 -11.61 9.83
CA PHE A 28 6.11 -10.73 9.07
C PHE A 28 5.50 -9.35 8.90
N SER A 29 6.33 -8.30 9.01
CA SER A 29 5.89 -6.95 8.65
C SER A 29 5.61 -6.86 7.15
N GLN A 30 4.74 -5.94 6.77
CA GLN A 30 4.46 -5.66 5.36
C GLN A 30 5.74 -5.37 4.56
N ALA A 31 6.65 -4.57 5.11
CA ALA A 31 7.93 -4.27 4.47
C ALA A 31 8.81 -5.52 4.27
N ALA A 32 8.77 -6.49 5.19
CA ALA A 32 9.49 -7.75 5.03
C ALA A 32 8.89 -8.62 3.92
N LEU A 33 7.56 -8.69 3.84
CA LEU A 33 6.86 -9.43 2.78
C LEU A 33 7.10 -8.80 1.40
N GLU A 34 7.09 -7.48 1.30
CA GLU A 34 7.44 -6.77 0.06
C GLU A 34 8.85 -7.11 -0.42
N VAL A 35 9.83 -7.01 0.48
CA VAL A 35 11.23 -7.33 0.15
C VAL A 35 11.38 -8.80 -0.23
N LEU A 36 10.72 -9.71 0.49
CA LEU A 36 10.75 -11.14 0.20
C LEU A 36 10.18 -11.43 -1.19
N SER A 37 9.06 -10.78 -1.55
CA SER A 37 8.44 -10.90 -2.88
C SER A 37 9.43 -10.47 -3.96
N ILE A 38 10.05 -9.30 -3.80
CA ILE A 38 11.01 -8.76 -4.78
C ILE A 38 12.16 -9.72 -4.99
N ILE A 39 12.73 -10.28 -3.92
CA ILE A 39 13.81 -11.26 -3.99
C ILE A 39 13.33 -12.54 -4.68
N ALA A 40 12.16 -13.06 -4.33
CA ALA A 40 11.63 -14.31 -4.91
C ALA A 40 11.50 -14.24 -6.44
N TYR A 41 11.00 -13.12 -6.97
CA TYR A 41 10.79 -12.93 -8.41
C TYR A 41 12.01 -12.41 -9.19
N ASN A 42 12.99 -11.78 -8.54
CA ASN A 42 14.12 -11.12 -9.23
C ASN A 42 15.49 -11.67 -8.81
N GLN A 43 15.54 -12.74 -8.03
CA GLN A 43 16.82 -13.33 -7.62
C GLN A 43 17.65 -13.83 -8.82
N PRO A 44 18.99 -13.71 -8.76
CA PRO A 44 19.77 -13.06 -7.70
C PRO A 44 19.72 -11.52 -7.82
N ILE A 45 19.46 -10.82 -6.71
CA ILE A 45 19.28 -9.36 -6.71
C ILE A 45 20.10 -8.64 -5.64
N SER A 46 20.63 -7.45 -5.96
CA SER A 46 21.38 -6.61 -5.01
C SER A 46 20.49 -5.78 -4.10
N ARG A 47 21.00 -5.40 -2.92
CA ARG A 47 20.30 -4.46 -2.02
C ARG A 47 19.95 -3.14 -2.68
N ILE A 48 20.85 -2.61 -3.51
CA ILE A 48 20.63 -1.36 -4.24
C ILE A 48 19.39 -1.49 -5.12
N LYS A 49 19.28 -2.60 -5.86
CA LYS A 49 18.14 -2.82 -6.74
C LYS A 49 16.83 -3.03 -5.99
N ILE A 50 16.86 -3.72 -4.85
CA ILE A 50 15.70 -3.86 -3.96
C ILE A 50 15.21 -2.47 -3.52
N ASN A 51 16.11 -1.58 -3.11
CA ASN A 51 15.75 -0.22 -2.68
C ASN A 51 15.17 0.60 -3.84
N GLU A 52 15.74 0.50 -5.04
CA GLU A 52 15.20 1.15 -6.24
C GLU A 52 13.76 0.70 -6.53
N ILE A 53 13.51 -0.61 -6.48
CA ILE A 53 12.20 -1.19 -6.74
C ILE A 53 11.18 -0.74 -5.67
N ARG A 54 11.57 -0.66 -4.40
CA ARG A 54 10.69 -0.21 -3.32
C ARG A 54 10.55 1.31 -3.20
N GLY A 55 11.48 2.07 -3.78
CA GLY A 55 11.59 3.52 -3.58
C GLY A 55 12.03 3.94 -2.16
N VAL A 56 12.37 2.99 -1.27
CA VAL A 56 12.79 3.24 0.12
C VAL A 56 13.86 2.25 0.58
N ARG A 57 14.56 2.58 1.67
CA ARG A 57 15.61 1.74 2.25
C ARG A 57 15.03 0.45 2.85
N SER A 58 15.68 -0.68 2.58
CA SER A 58 15.18 -2.02 2.92
C SER A 58 16.08 -2.82 3.88
N GLU A 59 17.04 -2.17 4.54
CA GLU A 59 18.06 -2.83 5.39
C GLU A 59 17.45 -3.70 6.50
N SER A 60 16.50 -3.17 7.25
CA SER A 60 15.86 -3.86 8.39
C SER A 60 15.03 -5.06 7.95
N ALA A 61 14.33 -4.94 6.82
CA ALA A 61 13.57 -6.02 6.21
C ALA A 61 14.51 -7.14 5.73
N ILE A 62 15.58 -6.80 5.02
CA ILE A 62 16.60 -7.77 4.60
C ILE A 62 17.23 -8.47 5.81
N SER A 63 17.60 -7.72 6.85
CA SER A 63 18.16 -8.28 8.09
C SER A 63 17.20 -9.25 8.75
N THR A 64 15.92 -8.90 8.85
CA THR A 64 14.88 -9.77 9.42
C THR A 64 14.76 -11.08 8.63
N LEU A 65 14.72 -11.01 7.30
CA LEU A 65 14.57 -12.18 6.44
C LEU A 65 15.81 -13.10 6.48
N LEU A 66 17.02 -12.53 6.61
CA LEU A 66 18.25 -13.28 6.83
C LEU A 66 18.23 -14.00 8.18
N SER A 67 17.85 -13.31 9.26
CA SER A 67 17.76 -13.91 10.60
C SER A 67 16.75 -15.06 10.65
N LYS A 68 15.67 -14.96 9.89
CA LYS A 68 14.66 -16.01 9.73
C LYS A 68 15.03 -17.06 8.67
N ARG A 69 16.20 -16.95 8.05
CA ARG A 69 16.73 -17.88 7.03
C ARG A 69 15.83 -18.07 5.80
N LEU A 70 14.93 -17.12 5.51
CA LEU A 70 14.09 -17.15 4.31
C LEU A 70 14.84 -16.69 3.06
N ILE A 71 15.89 -15.90 3.25
CA ILE A 71 16.82 -15.49 2.20
C ILE A 71 18.26 -15.79 2.62
N SER A 72 19.14 -15.86 1.64
CA SER A 72 20.58 -16.04 1.82
C SER A 72 21.35 -15.07 0.94
N LYS A 73 22.60 -14.77 1.34
CA LYS A 73 23.55 -14.06 0.49
C LYS A 73 24.09 -15.04 -0.54
N VAL A 74 24.19 -14.61 -1.79
CA VAL A 74 24.91 -15.36 -2.83
C VAL A 74 26.39 -15.00 -2.68
N SER A 75 27.18 -15.94 -2.19
CA SER A 75 28.63 -15.85 -2.19
C SER A 75 29.15 -16.54 -3.46
N GLU A 76 29.25 -15.79 -4.54
CA GLU A 76 30.15 -16.19 -5.62
C GLU A 76 31.51 -15.54 -5.34
N GLU A 77 32.60 -16.29 -5.56
CA GLU A 77 33.98 -15.81 -5.44
C GLU A 77 34.24 -14.67 -6.43
N PHE A 78 33.85 -13.45 -6.09
CA PHE A 78 34.19 -12.29 -6.89
C PHE A 78 34.66 -11.17 -5.97
N GLY A 79 35.79 -10.57 -6.33
CA GLY A 79 36.61 -9.69 -5.50
C GLY A 79 35.90 -8.50 -4.85
N PRO A 80 36.65 -7.67 -4.09
CA PRO A 80 36.12 -6.70 -3.10
C PRO A 80 35.14 -5.64 -3.62
N ALA A 81 34.96 -5.53 -4.94
CA ALA A 81 34.08 -4.56 -5.59
C ALA A 81 32.64 -5.07 -5.85
N ASN A 82 32.35 -6.36 -5.65
CA ASN A 82 31.06 -6.91 -6.06
C ASN A 82 29.96 -6.67 -5.02
N PRO A 83 28.75 -6.25 -5.46
CA PRO A 83 27.63 -6.05 -4.55
C PRO A 83 27.16 -7.39 -3.99
N ILE A 84 26.76 -7.40 -2.72
CA ILE A 84 26.10 -8.56 -2.10
C ILE A 84 24.76 -8.79 -2.82
N LEU A 85 24.60 -10.00 -3.36
CA LEU A 85 23.35 -10.47 -3.96
C LEU A 85 22.57 -11.34 -2.98
N TYR A 86 21.25 -11.37 -3.15
CA TYR A 86 20.32 -12.11 -2.30
C TYR A 86 19.46 -13.06 -3.13
N LYS A 87 19.16 -14.23 -2.56
CA LYS A 87 18.27 -15.25 -3.11
C LYS A 87 17.42 -15.89 -2.01
N THR A 88 16.30 -16.52 -2.37
CA THR A 88 15.49 -17.30 -1.43
C THR A 88 16.17 -18.61 -1.06
N THR A 89 15.74 -19.24 0.03
CA THR A 89 16.28 -20.51 0.52
C THR A 89 15.27 -21.65 0.32
N PRO A 90 15.67 -22.92 0.53
CA PRO A 90 14.72 -24.03 0.60
C PRO A 90 13.66 -23.83 1.70
N LEU A 91 14.02 -23.22 2.84
CA LEU A 91 13.08 -22.91 3.91
C LEU A 91 11.95 -21.98 3.44
N PHE A 92 12.23 -21.06 2.52
CA PHE A 92 11.18 -20.26 1.90
C PHE A 92 10.19 -21.15 1.14
N LEU A 93 10.65 -22.09 0.31
CA LEU A 93 9.74 -22.98 -0.43
C LEU A 93 8.85 -23.80 0.53
N GLU A 94 9.45 -24.37 1.58
CA GLU A 94 8.74 -25.10 2.63
C GLU A 94 7.71 -24.22 3.35
N THR A 95 8.12 -23.02 3.76
CA THR A 95 7.25 -22.08 4.50
C THR A 95 6.03 -21.65 3.69
N PHE A 96 6.18 -21.55 2.36
CA PHE A 96 5.11 -21.14 1.45
C PHE A 96 4.43 -22.31 0.72
N GLY A 97 4.78 -23.56 1.04
CA GLY A 97 4.17 -24.76 0.46
C GLY A 97 4.44 -24.93 -1.05
N LEU A 98 5.59 -24.45 -1.53
CA LEU A 98 5.99 -24.51 -2.93
C LEU A 98 6.98 -25.66 -3.16
N ASN A 99 6.89 -26.35 -4.29
CA ASN A 99 7.90 -27.34 -4.68
C ASN A 99 9.08 -26.68 -5.39
N SER A 100 8.82 -25.59 -6.11
CA SER A 100 9.83 -24.84 -6.83
C SER A 100 9.46 -23.36 -6.98
N LEU A 101 10.45 -22.53 -7.35
CA LEU A 101 10.21 -21.12 -7.68
C LEU A 101 9.32 -20.94 -8.93
N LYS A 102 9.18 -21.95 -9.78
CA LYS A 102 8.29 -21.91 -10.95
C LYS A 102 6.81 -21.99 -10.55
N ASP A 103 6.53 -22.45 -9.34
CA ASP A 103 5.18 -22.52 -8.77
C ASP A 103 4.73 -21.14 -8.26
N LEU A 104 5.62 -20.14 -8.27
CA LEU A 104 5.24 -18.77 -8.00
C LEU A 104 4.26 -18.28 -9.09
N PRO A 105 3.17 -17.60 -8.70
CA PRO A 105 2.20 -17.11 -9.67
C PRO A 105 2.86 -16.14 -10.68
N SER A 106 2.48 -16.26 -11.95
CA SER A 106 3.06 -15.47 -13.03
C SER A 106 2.63 -14.00 -12.96
N ILE A 107 3.58 -13.08 -13.12
CA ILE A 107 3.35 -11.64 -13.03
C ILE A 107 2.51 -11.12 -14.22
N ASP A 108 2.68 -11.71 -15.41
CA ASP A 108 2.07 -11.24 -16.66
C ASP A 108 0.53 -11.37 -16.69
N LYS A 109 -0.04 -12.28 -15.90
CA LYS A 109 -1.50 -12.49 -15.86
C LYS A 109 -2.26 -11.37 -15.14
N PHE A 110 -1.58 -10.49 -14.42
CA PHE A 110 -2.20 -9.49 -13.56
C PHE A 110 -2.10 -8.05 -14.07
N SER A 111 -1.33 -7.76 -15.12
CA SER A 111 -1.33 -6.42 -15.72
C SER A 111 -2.71 -6.03 -16.26
N GLU A 112 -3.47 -7.01 -16.77
CA GLU A 112 -4.84 -6.83 -17.24
C GLU A 112 -5.83 -6.58 -16.09
N ASP A 113 -5.65 -7.27 -14.96
CA ASP A 113 -6.49 -7.11 -13.77
C ASP A 113 -6.20 -5.79 -13.04
N ILE A 114 -4.94 -5.35 -12.94
CA ILE A 114 -4.58 -4.12 -12.23
C ILE A 114 -5.09 -2.86 -12.94
N GLU A 115 -5.10 -2.86 -14.27
CA GLU A 115 -5.71 -1.78 -15.06
C GLU A 115 -7.23 -1.68 -14.82
N SER A 116 -7.91 -2.79 -14.52
CA SER A 116 -9.34 -2.77 -14.18
C SER A 116 -9.64 -2.18 -12.79
N VAL A 117 -8.79 -2.45 -11.78
CA VAL A 117 -8.99 -1.93 -10.40
C VAL A 117 -8.54 -0.48 -10.22
N GLU A 118 -7.55 0.00 -10.98
CA GLU A 118 -7.17 1.43 -10.95
C GLU A 118 -8.29 2.33 -11.53
N ASN A 119 -9.08 1.83 -12.49
CA ASN A 119 -10.24 2.54 -13.01
C ASN A 119 -11.42 2.55 -12.02
N VAL A 120 -11.63 1.47 -11.25
CA VAL A 120 -12.67 1.42 -10.20
C VAL A 120 -12.36 2.34 -9.01
N ASN A 121 -11.08 2.53 -8.66
CA ASN A 121 -10.70 3.40 -7.55
C ASN A 121 -10.71 4.90 -7.89
N LYS A 122 -10.55 5.30 -9.16
CA LYS A 122 -10.73 6.70 -9.58
C LYS A 122 -12.18 7.15 -9.40
N GLU A 123 -13.15 6.31 -9.77
CA GLU A 123 -14.58 6.63 -9.60
C GLU A 123 -15.04 6.64 -8.12
N LYS A 124 -14.42 5.83 -7.24
CA LYS A 124 -14.75 5.86 -5.81
C LYS A 124 -14.18 7.08 -5.07
N THR A 125 -12.99 7.55 -5.44
CA THR A 125 -12.34 8.65 -4.71
C THR A 125 -13.04 10.00 -4.97
N GLU A 126 -13.54 10.21 -6.18
CA GLU A 126 -14.31 11.43 -6.51
C GLU A 126 -15.68 11.43 -5.83
N ASN A 127 -16.34 10.26 -5.76
CA ASN A 127 -17.65 10.15 -5.13
C ASN A 127 -17.60 10.19 -3.59
N GLU A 128 -16.64 9.55 -2.92
CA GLU A 128 -16.51 9.61 -1.46
C GLU A 128 -16.06 10.98 -0.94
N VAL A 129 -15.23 11.72 -1.70
CA VAL A 129 -14.86 13.11 -1.34
C VAL A 129 -16.06 14.04 -1.51
N ASN A 130 -16.91 13.82 -2.51
CA ASN A 130 -18.09 14.65 -2.75
C ASN A 130 -19.20 14.37 -1.71
N ILE A 131 -19.41 13.09 -1.34
CA ILE A 131 -20.36 12.70 -0.30
C ILE A 131 -19.91 13.21 1.07
N ASN A 132 -18.64 13.05 1.46
CA ASN A 132 -18.15 13.54 2.76
C ASN A 132 -18.16 15.07 2.86
N LYS A 133 -17.90 15.79 1.76
CA LYS A 133 -18.10 17.25 1.73
C LYS A 133 -19.57 17.61 1.91
N LYS A 134 -20.48 17.00 1.14
CA LYS A 134 -21.93 17.27 1.23
C LYS A 134 -22.47 16.98 2.63
N THR A 135 -22.08 15.86 3.25
CA THR A 135 -22.49 15.49 4.63
C THR A 135 -21.91 16.42 5.70
N LYS A 136 -20.75 17.04 5.45
CA LYS A 136 -20.14 18.03 6.36
C LYS A 136 -20.92 19.36 6.38
N TYR A 137 -21.56 19.73 5.28
CA TYR A 137 -22.37 20.95 5.20
C TYR A 137 -23.81 20.76 5.74
N ILE A 138 -24.43 19.60 5.56
CA ILE A 138 -25.81 19.39 6.05
C ILE A 138 -25.95 19.37 7.59
N ASN A 139 -24.85 19.15 8.35
CA ASN A 139 -24.89 19.04 9.81
C ASN A 139 -24.46 20.30 10.57
N ALA A 140 -24.10 21.39 9.88
CA ALA A 140 -23.73 22.64 10.56
C ALA A 140 -25.00 23.49 10.80
N ILE A 141 -25.59 23.36 11.98
CA ILE A 141 -26.68 24.23 12.44
C ILE A 141 -26.05 25.47 13.07
N ALA A 142 -26.21 26.63 12.43
CA ALA A 142 -25.84 27.90 13.05
C ALA A 142 -26.98 28.36 13.98
N ILE A 143 -26.68 28.45 15.28
CA ILE A 143 -27.60 28.95 16.31
C ILE A 143 -27.09 30.32 16.74
N ASP A 144 -27.91 31.36 16.57
CA ASP A 144 -27.58 32.72 17.03
C ASP A 144 -28.03 32.93 18.48
N GLY A 145 -27.34 33.81 19.18
CA GLY A 145 -27.71 34.22 20.53
C GLY A 145 -28.86 35.26 20.53
N PRO A 146 -29.38 35.61 21.72
CA PRO A 146 -30.55 36.47 21.87
C PRO A 146 -30.40 37.86 21.23
N ALA A 147 -31.54 38.47 20.89
CA ALA A 147 -31.64 39.70 20.12
C ALA A 147 -30.85 40.88 20.73
N GLY A 148 -29.97 41.50 19.92
CA GLY A 148 -29.21 42.71 20.29
C GLY A 148 -27.69 42.63 20.09
N SER A 149 -27.14 41.47 19.73
CA SER A 149 -25.68 41.24 19.65
C SER A 149 -25.00 41.66 18.34
N GLY A 150 -25.75 42.17 17.35
CA GLY A 150 -25.21 42.64 16.07
C GLY A 150 -24.65 41.56 15.12
N LYS A 151 -24.70 40.26 15.49
CA LYS A 151 -24.15 39.14 14.69
C LYS A 151 -25.15 38.51 13.71
N SER A 152 -26.38 39.02 13.67
CA SER A 152 -27.52 38.32 13.06
C SER A 152 -27.71 38.52 11.54
N THR A 153 -27.06 39.49 10.89
CA THR A 153 -27.31 39.77 9.47
C THR A 153 -26.34 39.01 8.55
N VAL A 154 -25.04 39.07 8.84
CA VAL A 154 -23.99 38.43 8.01
C VAL A 154 -24.09 36.90 8.09
N SER A 155 -24.41 36.37 9.26
CA SER A 155 -24.55 34.92 9.48
C SER A 155 -25.76 34.33 8.74
N LYS A 156 -26.86 35.09 8.62
CA LYS A 156 -28.06 34.69 7.85
C LYS A 156 -27.82 34.75 6.35
N GLU A 157 -27.13 35.78 5.87
CA GLU A 157 -26.81 35.91 4.44
C GLU A 157 -25.83 34.83 3.98
N LEU A 158 -24.84 34.51 4.81
CA LEU A 158 -23.90 33.41 4.55
C LEU A 158 -24.59 32.04 4.61
N ALA A 159 -25.53 31.84 5.53
CA ALA A 159 -26.34 30.62 5.61
C ALA A 159 -27.20 30.41 4.36
N ASN A 160 -27.86 31.45 3.86
CA ASN A 160 -28.64 31.39 2.62
C ASN A 160 -27.77 31.14 1.38
N LYS A 161 -26.56 31.74 1.34
CA LYS A 161 -25.64 31.56 0.19
C LYS A 161 -25.01 30.16 0.14
N LEU A 162 -24.98 29.46 1.26
CA LEU A 162 -24.37 28.14 1.42
C LEU A 162 -25.39 27.02 1.69
N ASP A 163 -26.70 27.31 1.56
CA ASP A 163 -27.82 26.38 1.71
C ASP A 163 -27.87 25.65 3.08
N PHE A 164 -27.59 26.38 4.15
CA PHE A 164 -27.70 25.88 5.54
C PHE A 164 -29.09 26.18 6.14
N PHE A 165 -29.60 25.28 6.98
CA PHE A 165 -30.84 25.49 7.74
C PHE A 165 -30.56 26.40 8.97
N TYR A 166 -31.14 27.60 9.00
CA TYR A 166 -30.93 28.60 10.06
C TYR A 166 -32.11 28.63 11.04
N LEU A 167 -31.88 28.36 12.32
CA LEU A 167 -32.93 28.36 13.36
C LEU A 167 -32.81 29.61 14.24
N TYR A 168 -33.91 30.36 14.38
CA TYR A 168 -33.99 31.52 15.28
C TYR A 168 -34.62 31.10 16.61
N THR A 169 -33.83 31.08 17.67
CA THR A 169 -34.32 30.97 19.04
C THR A 169 -34.46 32.40 19.57
N GLY A 170 -35.68 32.94 19.56
CA GLY A 170 -35.96 34.29 20.05
C GLY A 170 -35.60 34.49 21.52
#